data_AF-A0A6S6RX53-F1
#
_entry.id   AF-A0A6S6RX53-F1
#
_cell.length_a   1.000
_cell.length_b   1.000
_cell.length_c   1.000
_cell.angle_alpha   90.00
_cell.angle_beta   90.00
_cell.angle_gamma   90.00
#
_symmetry.space_group_name_H-M   'P 1'
#
loop_
_entity.id
_entity.type
_entity.pdbx_description
1 polymer ?
#
loop_
_entity_poly.entity_id
_entity_poly.type
_entity_poly.pdbx_seq_one_letter_code
_entity_poly.pdbx_strand_id
1 'polypeptide(L)'
;MNNDNKITTGYGPIDQHIVEKARLIKLLICDVDGVMTDGLIYMGNNGEEVKAFNVKDGYGIRCLLTSAIEVAIITDRKAKLLEDRAKTLGINYLYQGQSEKISL
;
A
#
# COMPACT_ATOMS: atom_id res chain seq x y z
N MET A 1 -5.74 -6.56 33.71
CA MET A 1 -5.66 -7.21 32.39
C MET A 1 -4.19 -7.26 32.01
N ASN A 2 -3.64 -8.46 31.84
CA ASN A 2 -2.19 -8.71 31.83
C ASN A 2 -1.49 -8.00 30.67
N ASN A 3 -0.39 -7.32 30.99
CA ASN A 3 0.49 -6.63 30.04
C ASN A 3 1.43 -7.61 29.28
N ASP A 4 1.23 -8.91 29.45
CA ASP A 4 2.18 -9.98 29.05
C ASP A 4 1.99 -10.50 27.62
N ASN A 5 1.08 -9.92 26.83
CA ASN A 5 0.73 -10.42 25.50
C ASN A 5 1.04 -9.41 24.37
N LYS A 6 2.02 -8.54 24.60
CA LYS A 6 2.47 -7.53 23.63
C LYS A 6 3.91 -7.79 23.18
N ILE A 7 4.15 -7.65 21.88
CA ILE A 7 5.47 -7.69 21.24
C ILE A 7 5.90 -6.26 20.91
N THR A 8 7.12 -5.88 21.29
CA THR A 8 7.71 -4.58 20.93
C THR A 8 8.22 -4.57 19.49
N THR A 9 7.88 -3.53 18.73
CA THR A 9 8.37 -3.29 17.36
C THR A 9 9.03 -1.91 17.24
N GLY A 10 9.61 -1.60 16.08
CA GLY A 10 10.13 -0.26 15.77
C GLY A 10 9.06 0.85 15.76
N TYR A 11 7.78 0.49 15.77
CA TYR A 11 6.63 1.42 15.80
C TYR A 11 5.89 1.38 17.15
N GLY A 12 6.41 0.68 18.15
CA GLY A 12 5.78 0.50 19.46
C GLY A 12 5.23 -0.91 19.68
N PRO A 13 4.55 -1.14 20.82
CA PRO A 13 4.05 -2.47 21.19
C PRO A 13 2.77 -2.84 20.42
N ILE A 14 2.69 -4.09 19.95
CA ILE A 14 1.53 -4.68 19.27
C ILE A 14 1.08 -5.96 19.97
N ASP A 15 -0.21 -6.27 19.94
CA ASP A 15 -0.72 -7.50 20.57
C ASP A 15 -0.29 -8.75 19.80
N GLN A 16 0.04 -9.82 20.52
CA GLN A 16 0.50 -11.11 19.96
C GLN A 16 -0.44 -11.63 18.86
N HIS A 17 -1.75 -11.51 19.04
CA HIS A 17 -2.73 -12.02 18.08
C HIS A 17 -2.68 -11.30 16.72
N ILE A 18 -2.21 -10.05 16.67
CA ILE A 18 -1.99 -9.31 15.41
C ILE A 18 -0.75 -9.87 14.69
N VAL A 19 0.29 -10.20 15.45
CA VAL A 19 1.50 -10.82 14.89
C VAL A 19 1.19 -12.18 14.28
N GLU A 20 0.37 -12.98 14.96
CA GLU A 20 -0.08 -14.28 14.44
C GLU A 20 -0.88 -14.11 13.14
N LYS A 21 -1.74 -13.09 13.03
CA LYS A 21 -2.44 -12.76 11.77
C LYS A 21 -1.47 -12.33 10.68
N ALA A 22 -0.53 -11.42 11.00
CA ALA A 22 0.45 -10.90 10.05
C ALA A 22 1.36 -12.00 9.49
N ARG A 23 1.71 -13.01 10.29
CA ARG A 23 2.55 -14.17 9.86
C ARG A 23 1.91 -14.97 8.71
N LEU A 24 0.59 -14.94 8.58
CA LEU A 24 -0.14 -15.69 7.56
C LEU A 24 -0.30 -14.92 6.23
N ILE A 25 0.06 -13.64 6.20
CA ILE A 25 -0.13 -12.79 5.03
C ILE A 25 0.76 -13.23 3.87
N LYS A 26 0.13 -13.42 2.71
CA LYS A 26 0.80 -13.71 1.42
C LYS A 26 0.55 -12.62 0.36
N LEU A 27 -0.41 -11.74 0.62
CA LEU A 27 -0.79 -10.64 -0.26
C LEU A 27 -1.11 -9.42 0.61
N LEU A 28 -0.47 -8.29 0.29
CA LEU A 28 -0.85 -6.98 0.79
C LEU A 28 -1.60 -6.22 -0.31
N ILE A 29 -2.81 -5.76 -0.01
CA ILE A 29 -3.59 -4.90 -0.91
C ILE A 29 -3.59 -3.48 -0.35
N CYS A 30 -3.21 -2.52 -1.16
CA CYS A 30 -3.20 -1.10 -0.80
C CYS A 30 -4.21 -0.31 -1.63
N ASP A 31 -4.91 0.61 -0.96
CA ASP A 31 -5.45 1.78 -1.65
C ASP A 31 -4.32 2.76 -2.00
N VAL A 32 -4.63 3.80 -2.77
CA VAL A 32 -3.64 4.81 -3.19
C VAL A 32 -3.84 6.09 -2.42
N ASP A 33 -4.95 6.80 -2.66
CA ASP A 33 -5.15 8.14 -2.13
C ASP A 33 -5.47 8.09 -0.64
N GLY A 34 -4.59 8.70 0.18
CA GLY A 34 -4.69 8.68 1.64
C GLY A 34 -4.06 7.45 2.30
N VAL A 35 -3.50 6.53 1.52
CA VAL A 35 -2.73 5.36 2.02
C VAL A 35 -1.30 5.41 1.54
N MET A 36 -1.07 5.37 0.22
CA MET A 36 0.25 5.51 -0.38
C MET A 36 0.64 6.98 -0.62
N THR A 37 -0.34 7.88 -0.51
CA THR A 37 -0.20 9.33 -0.59
C THR A 37 -0.80 9.98 0.66
N ASP A 38 -0.61 11.28 0.83
CA ASP A 38 -1.27 12.09 1.84
C ASP A 38 -2.74 12.43 1.50
N GLY A 39 -3.28 11.86 0.43
CA GLY A 39 -4.65 12.11 -0.04
C GLY A 39 -4.81 13.35 -0.90
N LEU A 40 -3.73 14.09 -1.17
CA LEU A 40 -3.76 15.29 -2.02
C LEU A 40 -3.67 14.92 -3.50
N ILE A 41 -4.34 15.73 -4.32
CA ILE A 41 -4.31 15.65 -5.77
C ILE A 41 -3.96 17.03 -6.30
N TYR A 42 -2.80 17.13 -6.93
CA TYR A 42 -2.33 18.38 -7.51
C TYR A 42 -2.76 18.41 -8.98
N MET A 43 -3.44 19.49 -9.38
CA MET A 43 -3.93 19.69 -10.74
C MET A 43 -3.34 20.97 -11.33
N GLY A 44 -2.81 20.87 -12.54
CA GLY A 44 -2.29 22.00 -13.31
C GLY A 44 -3.34 22.60 -14.25
N ASN A 45 -3.11 23.85 -14.68
CA ASN A 45 -4.03 24.56 -15.58
C ASN A 45 -4.13 23.94 -16.98
N ASN A 46 -3.21 23.05 -17.37
CA ASN A 46 -3.21 22.39 -18.68
C ASN A 46 -3.59 20.91 -18.59
N GLY A 47 -4.18 20.48 -17.47
CA GLY A 47 -4.61 19.10 -17.26
C GLY A 47 -3.54 18.17 -16.69
N GLU A 48 -2.43 18.71 -16.18
CA GLU A 48 -1.46 17.93 -15.42
C GLU A 48 -2.10 17.40 -14.12
N GLU A 49 -1.86 16.13 -13.78
CA GLU A 49 -2.17 15.55 -12.47
C GLU A 49 -0.88 15.03 -11.82
N VAL A 50 -0.63 15.40 -10.57
CA VAL A 50 0.54 14.96 -9.81
C VAL A 50 0.09 14.37 -8.48
N LYS A 51 0.71 13.23 -8.11
CA LYS A 51 0.59 12.60 -6.79
C LYS A 51 1.98 12.40 -6.19
N ALA A 52 2.10 12.62 -4.88
CA ALA A 52 3.32 12.40 -4.14
C ALA A 52 3.28 11.04 -3.42
N PHE A 53 4.36 10.26 -3.55
CA PHE A 53 4.51 8.96 -2.88
C PHE A 53 5.72 8.98 -1.94
N ASN A 54 5.66 8.21 -0.86
CA ASN A 54 6.78 8.11 0.07
C ASN A 54 7.85 7.11 -0.43
N VAL A 55 9.12 7.49 -0.30
CA VAL A 55 10.25 6.61 -0.62
C VAL A 55 10.40 5.44 0.36
N LYS A 56 10.05 5.64 1.64
CA LYS A 56 10.08 4.60 2.68
C LYS A 56 9.08 3.49 2.38
N ASP A 57 7.89 3.85 1.89
CA ASP A 57 6.88 2.87 1.48
C ASP A 57 7.36 2.06 0.28
N GLY A 58 8.04 2.73 -0.66
CA GLY A 58 8.69 2.04 -1.78
C GLY A 58 9.67 0.97 -1.32
N TYR A 59 10.50 1.27 -0.30
CA TYR A 59 11.40 0.28 0.28
C TYR A 59 10.63 -0.89 0.93
N GLY A 60 9.62 -0.60 1.75
CA GLY A 60 8.80 -1.63 2.40
C GLY A 60 8.12 -2.57 1.40
N ILE A 61 7.54 -2.03 0.33
CA ILE A 61 6.93 -2.81 -0.76
C ILE A 61 7.97 -3.72 -1.43
N ARG A 62 9.16 -3.20 -1.72
CA ARG A 62 10.23 -4.02 -2.32
C ARG A 62 10.65 -5.16 -1.40
N CYS A 63 10.78 -4.91 -0.09
CA CYS A 63 11.08 -5.95 0.89
C CYS A 63 10.03 -7.08 0.89
N LEU A 64 8.74 -6.74 0.84
CA LEU A 64 7.65 -7.72 0.75
C LEU A 64 7.76 -8.58 -0.51
N LEU A 65 7.89 -7.94 -1.67
CA LEU A 65 7.99 -8.63 -2.96
C LEU A 65 9.20 -9.56 -3.01
N THR A 66 10.37 -9.12 -2.52
CA THR A 66 11.57 -9.97 -2.45
C THR A 66 11.47 -11.09 -1.41
N SER A 67 10.50 -11.01 -0.50
CA SER A 67 10.21 -12.03 0.52
C SER A 67 9.04 -12.93 0.14
N ALA A 68 8.66 -12.96 -1.15
CA ALA A 68 7.54 -13.74 -1.68
C ALA A 68 6.18 -13.41 -1.04
N ILE A 69 5.98 -12.15 -0.65
CA ILE A 69 4.68 -11.58 -0.31
C ILE A 69 4.27 -10.67 -1.46
N GLU A 70 3.19 -11.02 -2.13
CA GLU A 70 2.66 -10.24 -3.24
C GLU A 70 2.09 -8.91 -2.76
N VAL A 71 2.10 -7.92 -3.66
CA VAL A 71 1.50 -6.60 -3.41
C VAL A 71 0.55 -6.27 -4.55
N ALA A 72 -0.64 -5.81 -4.21
CA ALA A 72 -1.63 -5.33 -5.16
C ALA A 72 -2.10 -3.92 -4.81
N ILE A 73 -2.50 -3.17 -5.83
CA ILE A 73 -3.12 -1.85 -5.70
C ILE A 73 -4.53 -1.91 -6.28
N ILE A 74 -5.50 -1.43 -5.52
CA ILE A 74 -6.89 -1.25 -5.98
C ILE A 74 -7.33 0.18 -5.65
N THR A 75 -7.63 0.97 -6.67
CA THR A 75 -8.05 2.37 -6.54
C THR A 75 -9.22 2.71 -7.47
N ASP A 76 -10.03 3.68 -7.06
CA ASP A 76 -11.13 4.23 -7.82
C ASP A 76 -10.66 5.17 -8.95
N ARG A 77 -9.48 5.79 -8.80
CA ARG A 77 -8.89 6.67 -9.81
C ARG A 77 -8.12 5.88 -10.85
N LYS A 78 -7.94 6.50 -12.01
CA LYS A 78 -7.10 5.99 -13.10
C LYS A 78 -6.14 7.08 -13.54
N ALA A 79 -4.84 6.81 -13.44
CA ALA A 79 -3.80 7.75 -13.82
C ALA A 79 -2.56 7.02 -14.35
N LYS A 80 -1.97 7.55 -15.42
CA LYS A 80 -0.75 6.96 -16.00
C LYS A 80 0.42 6.93 -15.00
N LEU A 81 0.53 7.97 -14.16
CA LEU A 81 1.56 8.07 -13.12
C LEU A 81 1.53 6.88 -12.14
N LEU A 82 0.36 6.28 -11.90
CA LEU A 82 0.22 5.16 -10.98
C LEU A 82 0.73 3.86 -11.60
N GLU A 83 0.50 3.66 -12.90
CA GLU A 83 1.11 2.55 -13.65
C GLU A 83 2.63 2.64 -13.61
N ASP A 84 3.17 3.84 -13.82
CA ASP A 84 4.62 4.06 -13.82
C ASP A 84 5.20 3.80 -12.42
N ARG A 85 4.52 4.26 -11.36
CA ARG A 85 4.91 3.96 -9.97
C ARG A 85 4.87 2.47 -9.67
N ALA A 86 3.79 1.77 -10.05
CA ALA A 86 3.67 0.33 -9.86
C ALA A 86 4.80 -0.42 -10.58
N LYS A 87 5.11 -0.02 -11.81
CA LYS A 87 6.24 -0.57 -12.59
C LYS A 87 7.59 -0.34 -11.91
N THR A 88 7.85 0.86 -11.40
CA THR A 88 9.10 1.15 -10.64
C THR A 88 9.24 0.25 -9.41
N LEU A 89 8.13 -0.03 -8.72
CA LEU A 89 8.11 -0.88 -7.54
C LEU A 89 8.04 -2.39 -7.87
N GLY A 90 7.82 -2.76 -9.13
CA GLY A 90 7.63 -4.15 -9.56
C GLY A 90 6.33 -4.77 -9.05
N ILE A 91 5.28 -3.95 -8.86
CA ILE A 91 3.93 -4.41 -8.51
C ILE A 91 3.23 -4.88 -9.79
N ASN A 92 2.82 -6.14 -9.83
CA ASN A 92 2.18 -6.74 -11.01
C ASN A 92 0.64 -6.63 -10.99
N TYR A 93 0.05 -6.46 -9.81
CA TYR A 93 -1.40 -6.40 -9.63
C TYR A 93 -1.85 -4.96 -9.41
N LEU A 94 -2.26 -4.29 -10.50
CA LEU A 94 -2.76 -2.91 -10.48
C LEU A 94 -4.17 -2.86 -11.07
N TYR A 95 -5.14 -2.50 -10.23
CA TYR A 95 -6.55 -2.34 -10.59
C TYR A 95 -6.96 -0.89 -10.38
N GLN A 96 -7.23 -0.18 -11.48
CA GLN A 96 -7.61 1.23 -11.50
C GLN A 96 -9.04 1.42 -11.99
N GLY A 97 -9.67 2.53 -11.62
CA GLY A 97 -11.05 2.80 -12.01
C GLY A 97 -12.08 1.91 -11.30
N GLN A 98 -11.72 1.34 -10.15
CA GLN A 98 -12.55 0.38 -9.42
C GLN A 98 -13.25 1.06 -8.24
N SER A 99 -14.44 1.61 -8.51
CA SER A 99 -15.31 2.19 -7.48
C SER A 99 -15.85 1.11 -6.53
N GLU A 100 -16.18 -0.06 -7.06
CA GLU A 100 -16.65 -1.24 -6.32
C GLU A 100 -15.53 -2.25 -6.17
N LYS A 101 -14.81 -2.20 -5.04
CA LYS A 101 -13.63 -3.04 -4.79
C LYS A 101 -13.97 -4.49 -4.41
N ILE A 102 -15.20 -4.75 -3.97
CA ILE A 102 -15.65 -6.08 -3.47
C ILE A 102 -15.98 -7.05 -4.62
N SER A 103 -16.31 -6.53 -5.80
CA SER A 103 -16.71 -7.32 -6.97
C SER A 103 -15.56 -7.75 -7.89
N LEU A 104 -14.31 -7.59 -7.45
CA LEU A 104 -13.10 -8.00 -8.18
C LEU A 104 -12.84 -9.51 -8.12
#